data_AF-J3JBS7-F1
#
_entry.id   AF-J3JBS7-F1
#
_cell.length_a   1.000
_cell.length_b   1.000
_cell.length_c   1.000
_cell.angle_alpha   90.00
_cell.angle_beta   90.00
_cell.angle_gamma   90.00
#
_symmetry.space_group_name_H-M   'P 1'
#
loop_
_entity.id
_entity.type
_entity.pdbx_description
1 polymer ?
#
loop_
_entity_poly.entity_id
_entity_poly.type
_entity_poly.pdbx_seq_one_letter_code
_entity_poly.pdbx_strand_id
1 'polypeptide(L)'
;MGLKQQLKSYRLQKGWTQKMLAEKLNVSDKTISSWETGRSYPDIALLLQLSELFQISLDEFLRGDTPTIKRIDRDLKVKKVYQRILITLVVAMVGLLIFFNVYQYRNQWVDRFNPFLALTTGYATLPAKVTYNGGNQYQKSTAKLQVSDPYTDIWVVESPFGAGTRLSFQGGQAPPNKHYVLIQHKGLYVKRLSFIPWTSIPANYRAIMAEKYRRLPAATNEPVHH
;
A
#
# COMPACT_ATOMS: atom_id res chain seq x y z
N MET A 1 -33.45 -44.10 14.05
CA MET A 1 -34.19 -44.01 12.77
C MET A 1 -33.48 -42.96 11.93
N GLY A 2 -33.24 -43.19 10.65
CA GLY A 2 -32.60 -42.17 9.80
C GLY A 2 -33.61 -41.14 9.27
N LEU A 3 -33.13 -40.03 8.69
CA LEU A 3 -33.98 -38.92 8.23
C LEU A 3 -35.12 -39.36 7.31
N LYS A 4 -34.87 -40.30 6.39
CA LYS A 4 -35.90 -40.82 5.48
C LYS A 4 -37.14 -41.37 6.21
N GLN A 5 -36.93 -42.00 7.37
CA GLN A 5 -38.01 -42.58 8.18
C GLN A 5 -38.69 -41.49 9.00
N GLN A 6 -37.93 -40.56 9.57
CA GLN A 6 -38.46 -39.44 10.34
C GLN A 6 -39.31 -38.50 9.48
N LEU A 7 -38.84 -38.15 8.28
CA LEU A 7 -39.59 -37.32 7.32
C LEU A 7 -40.97 -37.93 7.01
N LYS A 8 -40.99 -39.23 6.69
CA LYS A 8 -42.22 -39.96 6.39
C LYS A 8 -43.14 -40.04 7.62
N SER A 9 -42.60 -40.28 8.82
CA SER A 9 -43.41 -40.38 10.04
C SER A 9 -44.06 -39.05 10.39
N TYR A 10 -43.31 -37.93 10.37
CA TYR A 10 -43.85 -36.61 10.68
C TYR A 10 -44.87 -36.14 9.63
N ARG A 11 -44.62 -36.42 8.35
CA ARG A 11 -45.61 -36.15 7.29
C ARG A 11 -46.93 -36.88 7.55
N LEU A 12 -46.87 -38.17 7.89
CA LEU A 12 -48.05 -38.98 8.17
C LEU A 12 -48.77 -38.55 9.45
N GLN A 13 -48.03 -38.18 10.51
CA GLN A 13 -48.62 -37.64 11.75
C GLN A 13 -49.40 -36.34 11.53
N LYS A 14 -48.97 -35.51 10.57
CA LYS A 14 -49.69 -34.29 10.16
C LYS A 14 -50.80 -34.55 9.12
N GLY A 15 -51.01 -35.79 8.70
CA GLY A 15 -52.01 -36.16 7.71
C GLY A 15 -51.73 -35.64 6.30
N TRP A 16 -50.47 -35.31 5.97
CA TRP A 16 -50.13 -34.70 4.69
C TRP A 16 -49.80 -35.74 3.61
N THR A 17 -50.18 -35.46 2.37
CA THR A 17 -49.66 -36.18 1.20
C THR A 17 -48.26 -35.68 0.84
N GLN A 18 -47.51 -36.43 0.02
CA GLN A 18 -46.20 -35.95 -0.47
C GLN A 18 -46.34 -34.63 -1.25
N LYS A 19 -47.43 -34.47 -2.03
CA LYS A 19 -47.76 -33.25 -2.74
C LYS A 19 -48.00 -32.07 -1.78
N MET A 20 -48.76 -32.26 -0.71
CA MET A 20 -49.00 -31.20 0.28
C MET A 20 -47.72 -30.76 1.00
N LEU A 21 -46.83 -31.69 1.32
CA LEU A 21 -45.53 -31.34 1.91
C LEU A 21 -44.64 -30.61 0.91
N ALA A 22 -44.68 -31.02 -0.36
CA ALA A 22 -43.93 -30.40 -1.44
C ALA A 22 -44.37 -28.94 -1.67
N GLU A 23 -45.68 -28.68 -1.68
CA GLU A 23 -46.26 -27.32 -1.77
C GLU A 23 -45.80 -26.43 -0.62
N LYS A 24 -45.77 -26.96 0.61
CA LYS A 24 -45.32 -26.18 1.79
C LYS A 24 -43.85 -25.82 1.77
N LEU A 25 -43.01 -26.67 1.16
CA LEU A 25 -41.56 -26.46 1.05
C LEU A 25 -41.15 -25.85 -0.29
N ASN A 26 -42.12 -25.54 -1.16
CA ASN A 26 -41.90 -25.03 -2.51
C ASN A 26 -40.94 -25.92 -3.34
N VAL A 27 -41.12 -27.23 -3.26
CA VAL A 27 -40.36 -28.23 -4.04
C VAL A 27 -41.31 -29.13 -4.83
N SER A 28 -40.77 -29.99 -5.70
CA SER A 28 -41.59 -30.99 -6.39
C SER A 28 -41.97 -32.15 -5.47
N ASP A 29 -43.11 -32.77 -5.74
CA ASP A 29 -43.54 -34.02 -5.11
C ASP A 29 -42.51 -35.15 -5.30
N LYS A 30 -41.88 -35.22 -6.48
CA LYS A 30 -40.75 -36.12 -6.77
C LYS A 30 -39.58 -35.89 -5.83
N THR A 31 -39.31 -34.64 -5.43
CA THR A 31 -38.24 -34.29 -4.48
C THR A 31 -38.54 -34.91 -3.11
N ILE A 32 -39.77 -34.76 -2.59
CA ILE A 32 -40.19 -35.37 -1.33
C ILE A 32 -40.11 -36.90 -1.41
N SER A 33 -40.63 -37.49 -2.49
CA SER A 33 -40.53 -38.95 -2.70
C SER A 33 -39.08 -39.43 -2.75
N SER A 34 -38.18 -38.64 -3.34
CA SER A 34 -36.76 -38.97 -3.40
C SER A 34 -36.12 -38.97 -2.02
N TRP A 35 -36.47 -38.01 -1.15
CA TRP A 35 -35.99 -37.97 0.24
C TRP A 35 -36.55 -39.11 1.10
N GLU A 36 -37.85 -39.40 1.00
CA GLU A 36 -38.49 -40.50 1.74
C GLU A 36 -37.99 -41.88 1.30
N THR A 37 -37.50 -42.00 0.06
CA THR A 37 -36.88 -43.23 -0.46
C THR A 37 -35.36 -43.26 -0.31
N GLY A 38 -34.73 -42.17 0.15
CA GLY A 38 -33.29 -42.05 0.33
C GLY A 38 -32.48 -41.91 -0.97
N ARG A 39 -33.13 -41.60 -2.10
CA ARG A 39 -32.47 -41.36 -3.40
C ARG A 39 -31.72 -40.03 -3.46
N SER A 40 -32.20 -39.02 -2.73
CA SER A 40 -31.52 -37.74 -2.55
C SER A 40 -31.67 -37.27 -1.11
N TYR A 41 -30.96 -36.21 -0.75
CA TYR A 41 -30.99 -35.62 0.58
C TYR A 41 -31.38 -34.14 0.50
N PRO A 42 -32.20 -33.61 1.42
CA PRO A 42 -32.50 -32.19 1.49
C PRO A 42 -31.25 -31.38 1.84
N ASP A 43 -31.14 -30.16 1.31
CA ASP A 43 -30.05 -29.26 1.70
C ASP A 43 -30.27 -28.70 3.11
N ILE A 44 -29.26 -27.99 3.64
CA ILE A 44 -29.31 -27.41 4.99
C ILE A 44 -30.50 -26.43 5.15
N ALA A 45 -30.86 -25.68 4.10
CA ALA A 45 -31.95 -24.72 4.17
C ALA A 45 -33.31 -25.43 4.28
N LEU A 46 -33.53 -26.47 3.49
CA LEU A 46 -34.73 -27.31 3.51
C LEU A 46 -34.82 -28.13 4.80
N LEU A 47 -33.70 -28.58 5.36
CA LEU A 47 -33.66 -29.21 6.67
C LEU A 47 -34.12 -28.27 7.79
N LEU A 48 -33.71 -26.99 7.75
CA LEU A 48 -34.18 -25.97 8.68
C LEU A 48 -35.69 -25.71 8.52
N GLN A 49 -36.16 -25.57 7.27
CA GLN A 49 -37.60 -25.41 7.00
C GLN A 49 -38.42 -26.61 7.48
N LEU A 50 -37.92 -27.84 7.29
CA LEU A 50 -38.55 -29.06 7.80
C LEU A 50 -38.61 -29.07 9.33
N SER A 51 -37.53 -28.66 9.99
CA SER A 51 -37.45 -28.52 11.45
C SER A 51 -38.49 -27.50 11.97
N GLU A 52 -38.62 -26.34 11.33
CA GLU A 52 -39.63 -25.33 11.67
C GLU A 52 -41.06 -25.83 11.41
N LEU A 53 -41.29 -26.47 10.26
CA LEU A 53 -42.60 -26.93 9.80
C LEU A 53 -43.15 -28.10 10.62
N PHE A 54 -42.27 -28.96 11.13
CA PHE A 54 -42.63 -30.03 12.06
C PHE A 54 -42.52 -29.62 13.53
N GLN A 55 -41.99 -28.44 13.84
CA GLN A 55 -41.75 -27.92 15.20
C GLN A 55 -40.88 -28.86 16.06
N ILE A 56 -39.80 -29.37 15.47
CA ILE A 56 -38.84 -30.25 16.13
C ILE A 56 -37.44 -29.69 15.95
N SER A 57 -36.53 -29.97 16.87
CA SER A 57 -35.14 -29.53 16.72
C SER A 57 -34.45 -30.26 15.56
N LEU A 58 -33.52 -29.58 14.89
CA LEU A 58 -32.74 -30.20 13.82
C LEU A 58 -31.91 -31.40 14.32
N ASP A 59 -31.43 -31.36 15.57
CA ASP A 59 -30.73 -32.47 16.22
C ASP A 59 -31.63 -33.70 16.37
N GLU A 60 -32.88 -33.49 16.80
CA GLU A 60 -33.88 -34.54 16.91
C GLU A 60 -34.30 -35.08 15.54
N PHE A 61 -34.41 -34.22 14.53
CA PHE A 61 -34.76 -34.61 13.16
C PHE A 61 -33.64 -35.33 12.40
N LEU A 62 -32.39 -35.15 12.83
CA LEU A 62 -31.21 -35.83 12.27
C LEU A 62 -30.70 -36.96 13.19
N ARG A 63 -31.47 -37.35 14.21
CA ARG A 63 -31.06 -38.29 15.26
C ARG A 63 -30.87 -39.71 14.72
N GLY A 64 -29.66 -40.00 14.27
CA GLY A 64 -29.30 -41.27 13.62
C GLY A 64 -28.52 -41.09 12.32
N ASP A 65 -28.56 -39.89 11.74
CA ASP A 65 -27.84 -39.50 10.52
C ASP A 65 -26.49 -38.83 10.87
N THR A 66 -25.67 -39.55 11.64
CA THR A 66 -24.29 -39.16 12.00
C THR A 66 -23.40 -38.72 10.82
N PRO A 67 -23.46 -39.30 9.59
CA PRO A 67 -22.64 -38.81 8.48
C PRO A 67 -23.08 -37.43 7.99
N THR A 68 -24.37 -37.09 8.07
CA THR A 68 -24.89 -35.78 7.64
C THR A 68 -24.44 -34.69 8.60
N ILE A 69 -24.59 -34.91 9.90
CA ILE A 69 -24.14 -33.97 10.94
C ILE A 69 -22.64 -33.66 10.77
N LYS A 70 -21.82 -34.68 10.51
CA LYS A 70 -20.38 -34.51 10.23
C LYS A 70 -20.08 -33.69 8.98
N ARG A 71 -20.92 -33.76 7.94
CA ARG A 71 -20.76 -32.94 6.71
C ARG A 71 -21.10 -31.48 6.98
N ILE A 72 -22.23 -31.22 7.65
CA ILE A 72 -22.65 -29.86 8.02
C ILE A 72 -21.58 -29.19 8.88
N ASP A 73 -21.07 -29.88 9.90
CA ASP A 73 -20.00 -29.38 10.76
C ASP A 73 -18.71 -29.06 9.99
N ARG A 74 -18.36 -29.89 9.00
CA ARG A 74 -17.18 -29.67 8.16
C ARG A 74 -17.35 -28.41 7.32
N ASP A 75 -18.49 -28.26 6.65
CA ASP A 75 -18.74 -27.13 5.75
C ASP A 75 -18.77 -25.80 6.53
N LEU A 76 -19.35 -25.80 7.73
CA LEU A 76 -19.32 -24.64 8.65
C LEU A 76 -17.89 -24.29 9.09
N LYS A 77 -17.05 -25.28 9.38
CA LYS A 77 -15.64 -25.06 9.74
C LYS A 77 -14.84 -24.51 8.56
N VAL A 78 -15.01 -25.06 7.36
CA VAL A 78 -14.31 -24.59 6.14
C VAL A 78 -14.66 -23.13 5.87
N LYS A 79 -15.94 -22.74 5.95
CA LYS A 79 -16.38 -21.35 5.75
C LYS A 79 -15.74 -20.39 6.77
N LYS A 80 -15.69 -20.78 8.05
CA LYS A 80 -15.02 -19.99 9.11
C LYS A 80 -13.51 -19.86 8.88
N VAL A 81 -12.85 -20.92 8.41
CA VAL A 81 -11.41 -20.91 8.09
C VAL A 81 -11.15 -19.96 6.92
N TYR A 82 -11.92 -20.06 5.83
CA TYR A 82 -11.80 -19.18 4.67
C TYR A 82 -11.98 -17.71 5.06
N GLN A 83 -12.99 -17.40 5.89
CA GLN A 83 -13.24 -16.05 6.38
C GLN A 83 -12.07 -15.52 7.23
N ARG A 84 -11.49 -16.35 8.11
CA ARG A 84 -10.31 -15.96 8.91
C ARG A 84 -9.11 -15.71 8.01
N ILE A 85 -8.85 -16.57 7.03
CA ILE A 85 -7.75 -16.39 6.07
C ILE A 85 -7.93 -15.06 5.31
N LEU A 86 -9.13 -14.78 4.81
CA LEU A 86 -9.43 -13.54 4.10
C LEU A 86 -9.15 -12.30 4.98
N ILE A 87 -9.60 -12.31 6.23
CA ILE A 87 -9.36 -11.21 7.17
C ILE A 87 -7.85 -11.03 7.43
N THR A 88 -7.11 -12.13 7.65
CA THR A 88 -5.66 -12.05 7.88
C THR A 88 -4.91 -11.49 6.68
N LEU A 89 -5.31 -11.86 5.45
CA LEU A 89 -4.71 -11.33 4.22
C LEU A 89 -4.98 -9.83 4.04
N VAL A 90 -6.20 -9.38 4.32
CA VAL A 90 -6.55 -7.95 4.24
C VAL A 90 -5.75 -7.14 5.26
N VAL A 91 -5.65 -7.61 6.50
CA VAL A 91 -4.86 -6.93 7.54
C VAL A 91 -3.38 -6.87 7.16
N ALA A 92 -2.81 -7.96 6.64
CA ALA A 92 -1.43 -7.98 6.15
C ALA A 92 -1.20 -7.00 4.99
N MET A 93 -2.14 -6.93 4.04
CA MET A 93 -2.08 -6.00 2.91
C MET A 93 -2.12 -4.54 3.37
N VAL A 94 -3.01 -4.19 4.30
CA VAL A 94 -3.07 -2.84 4.89
C VAL A 94 -1.78 -2.50 5.63
N GLY A 95 -1.24 -3.43 6.42
CA GLY A 95 0.04 -3.23 7.12
C GLY A 95 1.20 -2.98 6.15
N LEU A 96 1.24 -3.71 5.04
CA LEU A 96 2.24 -3.53 3.99
C LEU A 96 2.11 -2.17 3.30
N LEU A 97 0.89 -1.71 3.02
CA LEU A 97 0.67 -0.36 2.47
C LEU A 97 1.14 0.75 3.41
N ILE A 98 0.87 0.64 4.71
CA ILE A 98 1.34 1.59 5.72
C ILE A 98 2.87 1.56 5.79
N PHE A 99 3.47 0.37 5.82
CA PHE A 99 4.92 0.22 5.83
C PHE A 99 5.57 0.89 4.61
N PHE A 100 5.05 0.65 3.40
CA PHE A 100 5.53 1.31 2.20
C PHE A 100 5.35 2.82 2.25
N ASN A 101 4.22 3.31 2.74
CA ASN A 101 3.95 4.74 2.87
C ASN A 101 4.95 5.43 3.82
N VAL A 102 5.22 4.83 4.99
CA VAL A 102 6.22 5.33 5.95
C VAL A 102 7.62 5.25 5.36
N TYR A 103 7.96 4.16 4.65
CA TYR A 103 9.28 3.97 4.04
C TYR A 103 9.57 4.96 2.90
N GLN A 104 8.55 5.46 2.20
CA GLN A 104 8.73 6.53 1.21
C GLN A 104 9.14 7.85 1.84
N TYR A 105 8.79 8.09 3.11
CA TYR A 105 9.08 9.35 3.78
C TYR A 105 10.58 9.45 4.11
N ARG A 106 11.33 10.16 3.25
CA ARG A 106 12.75 10.58 3.38
C ARG A 106 13.81 9.67 2.75
N ASN A 107 13.46 8.71 1.91
CA ASN A 107 14.47 7.85 1.30
C ASN A 107 14.76 8.22 -0.16
N GLN A 108 15.90 8.88 -0.42
CA GLN A 108 16.35 9.23 -1.78
C GLN A 108 16.43 8.01 -2.71
N TRP A 109 16.65 6.82 -2.13
CA TRP A 109 16.67 5.57 -2.87
C TRP A 109 15.30 5.24 -3.48
N VAL A 110 14.22 5.51 -2.76
CA VAL A 110 12.85 5.32 -3.26
C VAL A 110 12.58 6.30 -4.40
N ASP A 111 12.95 7.56 -4.24
CA ASP A 111 12.73 8.59 -5.25
C ASP A 111 13.51 8.33 -6.56
N ARG A 112 14.70 7.72 -6.45
CA ARG A 112 15.52 7.31 -7.60
C ARG A 112 14.79 6.31 -8.50
N PHE A 113 14.08 5.35 -7.91
CA PHE A 113 13.41 4.26 -8.63
C PHE A 113 11.92 4.48 -8.85
N ASN A 114 11.34 5.55 -8.28
CA ASN A 114 9.93 5.85 -8.43
C ASN A 114 9.61 6.30 -9.88
N PRO A 115 8.83 5.53 -10.66
CA PRO A 115 8.49 5.88 -12.04
C PRO A 115 7.47 7.03 -12.11
N PHE A 116 6.74 7.30 -11.04
CA PHE A 116 5.68 8.31 -10.98
C PHE A 116 6.21 9.71 -10.61
N LEU A 117 7.45 9.82 -10.12
CA LEU A 117 8.08 11.12 -9.87
C LEU A 117 8.59 11.74 -11.17
N ALA A 118 8.09 12.94 -11.45
CA ALA A 118 8.56 13.78 -12.54
C ALA A 118 9.99 14.25 -12.29
N LEU A 119 10.78 14.33 -13.37
CA LEU A 119 12.11 14.92 -13.32
C LEU A 119 11.97 16.45 -13.36
N THR A 120 12.32 17.11 -12.27
CA THR A 120 12.30 18.56 -12.14
C THR A 120 13.70 19.12 -12.32
N THR A 121 13.77 20.34 -12.84
CA THR A 121 15.02 21.08 -13.01
C THR A 121 14.94 22.35 -12.20
N GLY A 122 15.96 22.62 -11.40
CA GLY A 122 16.02 23.81 -10.58
C GLY A 122 17.43 24.40 -10.50
N TYR A 123 17.50 25.59 -9.93
CA TYR A 123 18.73 26.36 -9.80
C TYR A 123 19.06 26.53 -8.32
N ALA A 124 20.32 26.36 -7.98
CA ALA A 124 20.81 26.54 -6.63
C ALA A 124 22.16 27.23 -6.61
N THR A 125 22.47 27.75 -5.43
CA THR A 125 23.75 28.34 -5.10
C THR A 125 24.45 27.42 -4.10
N LEU A 126 25.73 27.18 -4.32
CA LEU A 126 26.53 26.29 -3.50
C LEU A 126 27.63 27.07 -2.77
N PRO A 127 28.07 26.59 -1.59
CA PRO A 127 29.23 27.16 -0.95
C PRO A 127 30.48 27.00 -1.83
N ALA A 128 31.33 28.01 -1.85
CA ALA A 128 32.54 28.04 -2.69
C ALA A 128 33.57 26.96 -2.33
N LYS A 129 33.58 26.54 -1.06
CA LYS A 129 34.46 25.50 -0.54
C LYS A 129 33.63 24.37 0.02
N VAL A 130 34.01 23.14 -0.35
CA VAL A 130 33.52 21.92 0.27
C VAL A 130 34.60 21.33 1.14
N THR A 131 34.18 20.68 2.21
CA THR A 131 35.04 19.83 3.02
C THR A 131 35.11 18.42 2.45
N TYR A 132 36.11 17.67 2.89
CA TYR A 132 36.39 16.31 2.45
C TYR A 132 36.53 15.40 3.66
N ASN A 133 36.06 14.17 3.55
CA ASN A 133 36.21 13.13 4.57
C ASN A 133 35.85 13.63 5.99
N GLY A 134 34.69 14.27 6.15
CA GLY A 134 34.16 14.69 7.45
C GLY A 134 34.71 16.03 7.97
N GLY A 135 34.92 17.02 7.10
CA GLY A 135 35.28 18.38 7.52
C GLY A 135 36.69 18.85 7.13
N ASN A 136 37.51 18.00 6.51
CA ASN A 136 38.91 18.34 6.17
C ASN A 136 39.02 19.15 4.88
N GLN A 137 40.11 19.92 4.73
CA GLN A 137 40.42 20.59 3.47
C GLN A 137 41.09 19.63 2.47
N TYR A 138 40.94 19.93 1.18
CA TYR A 138 41.57 19.16 0.11
C TYR A 138 43.09 19.19 0.20
N GLN A 139 43.73 18.02 0.16
CA GLN A 139 45.18 17.85 0.19
C GLN A 139 45.68 17.30 -1.15
N LYS A 140 46.43 18.11 -1.91
CA LYS A 140 46.97 17.72 -3.24
C LYS A 140 47.97 16.55 -3.22
N SER A 141 48.59 16.25 -2.07
CA SER A 141 49.77 15.38 -1.98
C SER A 141 49.53 14.04 -1.26
N THR A 142 48.26 13.62 -1.09
CA THR A 142 47.93 12.45 -0.27
C THR A 142 47.49 11.29 -1.18
N ALA A 143 48.10 10.11 -1.03
CA ALA A 143 47.73 8.89 -1.77
C ALA A 143 46.35 8.31 -1.40
N LYS A 144 45.67 8.91 -0.40
CA LYS A 144 44.35 8.48 0.08
C LYS A 144 43.25 9.12 -0.77
N LEU A 145 42.22 8.33 -1.08
CA LEU A 145 41.01 8.81 -1.74
C LEU A 145 40.35 9.91 -0.90
N GLN A 146 40.04 11.05 -1.53
CA GLN A 146 39.37 12.19 -0.89
C GLN A 146 37.99 12.34 -1.50
N VAL A 147 36.96 12.03 -0.72
CA VAL A 147 35.56 12.18 -1.12
C VAL A 147 35.03 13.46 -0.51
N SER A 148 34.41 14.31 -1.34
CA SER A 148 33.76 15.54 -0.89
C SER A 148 32.58 15.20 0.02
N ASP A 149 32.46 15.95 1.11
CA ASP A 149 31.28 15.89 1.97
C ASP A 149 30.04 16.35 1.19
N PRO A 150 28.86 15.78 1.49
CA PRO A 150 27.64 16.15 0.81
C PRO A 150 27.27 17.60 1.10
N TYR A 151 26.73 18.29 0.09
CA TYR A 151 26.01 19.52 0.31
C TYR A 151 24.73 19.21 1.09
N THR A 152 24.48 19.94 2.16
CA THR A 152 23.31 19.75 3.04
C THR A 152 22.43 20.98 3.05
N ASP A 153 21.11 20.78 3.08
CA ASP A 153 20.10 21.83 3.19
C ASP A 153 20.19 22.92 2.11
N ILE A 154 20.52 22.52 0.87
CA ILE A 154 20.59 23.45 -0.26
C ILE A 154 19.19 23.73 -0.78
N TRP A 155 18.81 25.01 -0.79
CA TRP A 155 17.56 25.46 -1.40
C TRP A 155 17.67 25.46 -2.92
N VAL A 156 16.90 24.60 -3.58
CA VAL A 156 16.81 24.53 -5.03
C VAL A 156 15.53 25.23 -5.48
N VAL A 157 15.67 26.30 -6.27
CA VAL A 157 14.55 27.04 -6.84
C VAL A 157 14.08 26.33 -8.11
N GLU A 158 12.84 25.85 -8.10
CA GLU A 158 12.26 25.09 -9.21
C GLU A 158 11.27 25.93 -10.02
N SER A 159 10.72 26.98 -9.40
CA SER A 159 9.70 27.84 -10.00
C SER A 159 10.09 29.31 -9.95
N PRO A 160 9.71 30.11 -10.98
CA PRO A 160 9.90 31.56 -10.98
C PRO A 160 9.01 32.29 -9.98
N PHE A 161 8.17 31.58 -9.23
CA PHE A 161 7.36 32.11 -8.13
C PHE A 161 7.97 31.80 -6.75
N GLY A 162 9.18 31.23 -6.70
CA GLY A 162 9.92 30.99 -5.46
C GLY A 162 9.67 29.64 -4.80
N ALA A 163 8.84 28.79 -5.40
CA ALA A 163 8.73 27.38 -4.99
C ALA A 163 10.04 26.63 -5.26
N GLY A 164 10.35 25.70 -4.37
CA GLY A 164 11.59 24.96 -4.39
C GLY A 164 11.67 23.94 -3.27
N THR A 165 12.70 23.10 -3.33
CA THR A 165 12.91 21.99 -2.41
C THR A 165 14.29 22.09 -1.76
N ARG A 166 14.37 21.70 -0.49
CA ARG A 166 15.65 21.54 0.21
C ARG A 166 16.24 20.18 -0.13
N LEU A 167 17.40 20.17 -0.78
CA LEU A 167 18.08 18.95 -1.19
C LEU A 167 19.42 18.81 -0.48
N SER A 168 19.77 17.57 -0.17
CA SER A 168 21.10 17.18 0.29
C SER A 168 21.67 16.17 -0.70
N PHE A 169 22.86 16.43 -1.25
CA PHE A 169 23.43 15.61 -2.32
C PHE A 169 24.95 15.69 -2.34
N GLN A 170 25.60 14.65 -2.86
CA GLN A 170 27.04 14.67 -3.10
C GLN A 170 27.38 15.45 -4.36
N GLY A 171 28.44 16.24 -4.32
CA GLY A 171 29.01 16.92 -5.47
C GLY A 171 30.42 17.41 -5.18
N GLY A 172 31.23 17.57 -6.23
CA GLY A 172 32.60 18.06 -6.10
C GLY A 172 32.67 19.54 -5.76
N GLN A 173 33.90 20.02 -5.54
CA GLN A 173 34.17 21.43 -5.28
C GLN A 173 33.75 22.30 -6.48
N ALA A 174 33.10 23.42 -6.18
CA ALA A 174 32.75 24.43 -7.17
C ALA A 174 34.01 24.99 -7.86
N PRO A 175 34.04 25.11 -9.19
CA PRO A 175 35.12 25.81 -9.88
C PRO A 175 35.21 27.28 -9.43
N PRO A 176 36.38 27.93 -9.58
CA PRO A 176 36.54 29.34 -9.24
C PRO A 176 35.48 30.21 -9.93
N ASN A 177 34.81 31.08 -9.18
CA ASN A 177 33.77 32.00 -9.63
C ASN A 177 32.55 31.33 -10.31
N LYS A 178 32.32 30.03 -10.06
CA LYS A 178 31.16 29.27 -10.57
C LYS A 178 30.44 28.54 -9.45
N HIS A 179 29.80 29.31 -8.57
CA HIS A 179 29.09 28.80 -7.39
C HIS A 179 27.62 28.47 -7.66
N TYR A 180 27.16 28.59 -8.90
CA TYR A 180 25.78 28.31 -9.28
C TYR A 180 25.66 26.99 -10.01
N VAL A 181 24.56 26.29 -9.74
CA VAL A 181 24.32 24.96 -10.29
C VAL A 181 22.93 24.82 -10.86
N LEU A 182 22.87 24.14 -12.00
CA LEU A 182 21.67 23.54 -12.56
C LEU A 182 21.54 22.12 -12.00
N ILE A 183 20.42 21.82 -11.38
CA ILE A 183 20.15 20.53 -10.73
C ILE A 183 18.94 19.88 -11.38
N GLN A 184 19.10 18.63 -11.80
CA GLN A 184 17.99 17.76 -12.18
C GLN A 184 17.72 16.77 -11.05
N HIS A 185 16.51 16.76 -10.51
CA HIS A 185 16.15 15.91 -9.37
C HIS A 185 14.76 15.29 -9.53
N LYS A 186 14.49 14.25 -8.75
CA LYS A 186 13.19 13.62 -8.57
C LYS A 186 12.93 13.56 -7.07
N GLY A 187 11.95 14.31 -6.56
CA GLY A 187 11.79 14.44 -5.11
C GLY A 187 13.10 14.88 -4.45
N LEU A 188 13.58 14.09 -3.49
CA LEU A 188 14.84 14.32 -2.76
C LEU A 188 16.09 13.80 -3.50
N TYR A 189 15.93 13.01 -4.56
CA TYR A 189 17.05 12.40 -5.29
C TYR A 189 17.58 13.33 -6.39
N VAL A 190 18.83 13.75 -6.26
CA VAL A 190 19.54 14.48 -7.32
C VAL A 190 20.12 13.50 -8.35
N LYS A 191 19.66 13.62 -9.60
CA LYS A 191 20.10 12.77 -10.73
C LYS A 191 21.34 13.35 -11.40
N ARG A 192 21.38 14.67 -11.60
CA ARG A 192 22.48 15.36 -12.29
C ARG A 192 22.66 16.76 -11.75
N LEU A 193 23.91 17.19 -11.71
CA LEU A 193 24.30 18.55 -11.36
C LEU A 193 25.29 19.08 -12.39
N SER A 194 25.20 20.37 -12.71
CA SER A 194 26.14 21.04 -13.60
C SER A 194 26.39 22.47 -13.13
N PHE A 195 27.67 22.85 -13.01
CA PHE A 195 28.06 24.20 -12.67
C PHE A 195 27.85 25.14 -13.86
N ILE A 196 27.17 26.25 -13.63
CA ILE A 196 26.83 27.24 -14.64
C ILE A 196 27.21 28.65 -14.17
N PRO A 197 27.50 29.59 -15.08
CA PRO A 197 27.71 30.98 -14.70
C PRO A 197 26.37 31.65 -14.33
N TRP A 198 26.44 32.70 -13.52
CA TRP A 198 25.26 33.48 -13.09
C TRP A 198 24.41 33.96 -14.27
N THR A 199 25.06 34.36 -15.36
CA THR A 199 24.42 34.88 -16.58
C THR A 199 23.56 33.85 -17.31
N SER A 200 23.80 32.55 -17.11
CA SER A 200 22.99 31.48 -17.70
C SER A 200 21.68 31.23 -16.97
N ILE A 201 21.50 31.79 -15.76
CA ILE A 201 20.27 31.62 -14.98
C ILE A 201 19.22 32.63 -15.47
N PRO A 202 17.99 32.20 -15.79
CA PRO A 202 16.92 33.10 -16.19
C PRO A 202 16.66 34.21 -15.15
N ALA A 203 16.35 35.42 -15.62
CA ALA A 203 16.27 36.62 -14.79
C ALA A 203 15.27 36.52 -13.63
N ASN A 204 14.11 35.89 -13.88
CA ASN A 204 13.09 35.59 -12.89
C ASN A 204 13.60 34.68 -11.75
N TYR A 205 14.43 33.68 -12.05
CA TYR A 205 15.05 32.84 -11.02
C TYR A 205 16.15 33.58 -10.25
N ARG A 206 16.96 34.39 -10.96
CA ARG A 206 18.03 35.20 -10.34
C ARG A 206 17.49 36.15 -9.26
N ALA A 207 16.37 36.80 -9.52
CA ALA A 207 15.74 37.72 -8.57
C ALA A 207 15.41 37.02 -7.24
N ILE A 208 14.85 35.81 -7.30
CA ILE A 208 14.49 35.00 -6.12
C ILE A 208 15.74 34.48 -5.40
N MET A 209 16.72 33.99 -6.15
CA MET A 209 17.95 33.45 -5.57
C MET A 209 18.73 34.53 -4.81
N ALA A 210 18.78 35.75 -5.35
CA ALA A 210 19.44 36.89 -4.71
C ALA A 210 18.73 37.35 -3.42
N GLU A 211 17.40 37.31 -3.38
CA GLU A 211 16.61 37.69 -2.20
C GLU A 211 16.85 36.76 -1.01
N LYS A 212 16.90 35.43 -1.25
CA LYS A 212 17.22 34.44 -0.21
C LYS A 212 18.67 34.52 0.28
N TYR A 213 19.60 35.00 -0.56
CA TYR A 213 21.00 35.20 -0.19
C TYR A 213 21.18 36.30 0.86
N ARG A 214 20.37 37.37 0.85
CA ARG A 214 20.44 38.46 1.85
C ARG A 214 20.12 38.02 3.27
N ARG A 215 19.50 36.85 3.45
CA ARG A 215 19.08 36.32 4.76
C ARG A 215 20.06 35.30 5.36
N LEU A 216 21.09 34.89 4.63
CA LEU A 216 22.16 34.04 5.16
C LEU A 216 23.21 34.95 5.83
N PRO A 217 23.70 34.65 7.04
CA PRO A 217 24.81 35.39 7.63
C PRO A 217 25.99 35.31 6.65
N ALA A 218 26.51 36.48 6.29
CA ALA A 218 27.46 36.67 5.20
C ALA A 218 28.54 35.59 5.19
N ALA A 219 28.49 34.71 4.19
CA ALA A 219 29.70 34.04 3.74
C ALA A 219 30.60 35.15 3.21
N THR A 220 31.55 35.54 4.05
CA THR A 220 32.52 36.60 3.82
C THR A 220 33.14 36.51 2.42
N ASN A 221 33.04 37.62 1.71
CA ASN A 221 33.82 38.05 0.54
C ASN A 221 33.43 37.46 -0.82
N GLU A 222 32.51 38.14 -1.53
CA GLU A 222 32.57 38.34 -2.99
C GLU A 222 31.95 39.72 -3.34
N PRO A 223 32.46 40.41 -4.39
CA PRO A 223 32.30 41.85 -4.56
C PRO A 223 30.90 42.23 -5.05
N VAL A 224 30.36 43.29 -4.44
CA VAL A 224 29.18 44.00 -4.93
C VAL A 224 29.56 44.66 -6.26
N HIS A 225 29.16 44.04 -7.37
CA HIS A 225 29.14 44.74 -8.64
C HIS A 225 27.92 45.66 -8.65
N HIS A 226 28.21 46.95 -8.45
CA HIS A 226 27.33 48.08 -8.77
C HIS A 226 27.03 48.13 -10.28
#